data_AF-A0A3D0RSU3-F1
#
_entry.id   AF-A0A3D0RSU3-F1
#
_cell.length_a   1.000
_cell.length_b   1.000
_cell.length_c   1.000
_cell.angle_alpha   90.00
_cell.angle_beta   90.00
_cell.angle_gamma   90.00
#
_symmetry.space_group_name_H-M   'P 1'
#
loop_
_entity.id
_entity.type
_entity.pdbx_description
1 polymer ?
#
loop_
_entity_poly.entity_id
_entity_poly.type
_entity_poly.pdbx_seq_one_letter_code
_entity_poly.pdbx_strand_id
1 'polypeptide(L)'
;MVVGWVPTASLENLTTKLKNTSKEVLIETHTPSRNDHNSNIPVALNENKWLRPFKELLTTYGRPSYGEFDPTILLAISFPLLYGAMFGDIGQGLVMMLAGYLAHNRIALKALQSIGLLFVYCGISVTFFGVMYGSIFGFEGHYVHDYLGFDLHPVWLSPIHGENILSVLRVAIDVGIIILFLSYLLSFFNNIRVKDWSHLLFGHTGVVAFLFFVCFLSLLGGFLGSTPIAPQVALTISQLPLPFNILTPIFALGLMFNGLFRNIAEGHKPYIEGGIAMFLVQSFMDLFEGVISMLSNTLSFVRVGAFAVAHGGLSLAIFALAGEEADLGFWITIALGNIFIIGFEGLIVYIQTMRLHYYEILGKFFHGGGMRFEPLKLKPSQEEA
;
A
#
# COMPACT_ATOMS: atom_id res chain seq x y z
N MET A 1 3.74 23.78 -37.83
CA MET A 1 2.79 22.88 -37.14
C MET A 1 3.24 22.75 -35.70
N VAL A 2 2.33 22.93 -34.74
CA VAL A 2 2.59 22.69 -33.32
C VAL A 2 1.79 21.45 -32.94
N VAL A 3 2.45 20.43 -32.41
CA VAL A 3 1.82 19.19 -31.94
C VAL A 3 1.99 19.14 -30.42
N GLY A 4 0.92 18.77 -29.71
CA GLY A 4 0.96 18.71 -28.26
C GLY A 4 -0.26 18.01 -27.68
N TRP A 5 -0.16 17.70 -26.39
CA TRP A 5 -1.22 17.04 -25.64
C TRP A 5 -2.10 18.07 -24.93
N VAL A 6 -3.41 17.85 -24.95
CA VAL A 6 -4.38 18.68 -24.24
C VAL A 6 -5.40 17.76 -23.55
N PRO A 7 -5.74 17.99 -22.27
CA PRO A 7 -6.80 17.24 -21.62
C PRO A 7 -8.13 17.42 -22.36
N THR A 8 -8.90 16.35 -22.53
CA THR A 8 -10.18 16.38 -23.26
C THR A 8 -11.14 17.45 -22.71
N ALA A 9 -11.17 17.64 -21.38
CA ALA A 9 -12.00 18.66 -20.72
C ALA A 9 -11.60 20.11 -21.09
N SER A 10 -10.35 20.35 -21.46
CA SER A 10 -9.82 21.68 -21.80
C SER A 10 -9.79 21.94 -23.31
N LEU A 11 -10.11 20.94 -24.13
CA LEU A 11 -10.02 21.00 -25.58
C LEU A 11 -10.98 22.03 -26.17
N GLU A 12 -12.24 22.05 -25.70
CA GLU A 12 -13.26 22.97 -26.18
C GLU A 12 -12.92 24.45 -25.88
N ASN A 13 -12.40 24.71 -24.68
CA ASN A 13 -11.94 26.04 -24.28
C ASN A 13 -10.73 26.51 -25.11
N LEU A 14 -9.78 25.60 -25.37
CA LEU A 14 -8.62 25.87 -26.22
C LEU A 14 -9.04 26.17 -27.67
N THR A 15 -9.90 25.35 -28.26
CA THR A 15 -10.43 25.54 -29.62
C THR A 15 -11.15 26.88 -29.76
N THR A 16 -11.95 27.26 -28.76
CA THR A 16 -12.68 28.54 -28.76
C THR A 16 -11.71 29.73 -28.69
N LYS A 17 -10.71 29.68 -27.81
CA LYS A 17 -9.70 30.74 -27.70
C LYS A 17 -8.85 30.88 -28.97
N LEU A 18 -8.45 29.77 -29.58
CA LEU A 18 -7.64 29.79 -30.81
C LEU A 18 -8.43 30.36 -32.00
N LYS A 19 -9.69 29.96 -32.18
CA LYS A 19 -10.56 30.50 -33.24
C LYS A 19 -10.86 31.99 -33.08
N ASN A 20 -10.93 32.48 -31.84
CA ASN A 20 -11.12 33.92 -31.58
C ASN A 20 -9.85 34.73 -31.90
N THR A 21 -8.67 34.15 -31.72
CA THR A 21 -7.39 34.84 -31.99
C THR A 21 -7.02 34.83 -33.47
N SER A 22 -7.30 33.75 -34.20
CA SER A 22 -7.08 33.71 -35.65
C SER A 22 -8.06 32.80 -36.39
N LYS A 23 -8.52 33.29 -37.55
CA LYS A 23 -9.49 32.59 -38.41
C LYS A 23 -8.87 31.50 -39.29
N GLU A 24 -7.53 31.46 -39.39
CA GLU A 24 -6.78 30.57 -40.29
C GLU A 24 -6.13 29.37 -39.59
N VAL A 25 -6.64 28.95 -38.42
CA VAL A 25 -6.09 27.80 -37.69
C VAL A 25 -6.91 26.55 -37.92
N LEU A 26 -6.29 25.55 -38.57
CA LEU A 26 -6.79 24.19 -38.65
C LEU A 26 -6.35 23.42 -37.40
N ILE A 27 -7.32 22.85 -36.67
CA ILE A 27 -7.07 22.00 -35.50
C ILE A 27 -7.52 20.59 -35.83
N GLU A 28 -6.57 19.67 -35.95
CA GLU A 28 -6.84 18.24 -36.05
C GLU A 28 -6.62 17.59 -34.68
N THR A 29 -7.59 16.79 -34.24
CA THR A 29 -7.54 16.14 -32.93
C THR A 29 -7.54 14.64 -33.12
N HIS A 30 -6.49 13.97 -32.65
CA HIS A 30 -6.40 12.53 -32.63
C HIS A 30 -6.54 12.03 -31.18
N THR A 31 -7.49 11.15 -30.93
CA THR A 31 -7.57 10.44 -29.65
C THR A 31 -6.56 9.30 -29.65
N PRO A 32 -5.59 9.26 -28.73
CA PRO A 32 -4.66 8.14 -28.68
C PRO A 32 -5.40 6.84 -28.36
N SER A 33 -5.01 5.75 -29.03
CA SER A 33 -5.47 4.41 -28.70
C SER A 33 -4.90 4.01 -27.34
N ARG A 34 -5.74 3.45 -26.46
CA ARG A 34 -5.34 3.05 -25.10
C ARG A 34 -4.41 1.84 -25.06
N ASN A 35 -4.25 1.13 -26.18
CA ASN A 35 -3.42 -0.08 -26.28
C ASN A 35 -1.96 0.21 -26.70
N ASP A 36 -1.61 1.46 -26.98
CA ASP A 36 -0.26 1.76 -27.47
C ASP A 36 0.70 1.98 -26.28
N HIS A 37 1.25 0.88 -25.77
CA HIS A 37 2.23 0.87 -24.66
C HIS A 37 3.48 1.73 -24.93
N ASN A 38 3.71 2.10 -26.19
CA ASN A 38 4.86 2.90 -26.64
C ASN A 38 4.53 4.38 -26.85
N SER A 39 3.30 4.80 -26.58
CA SER A 39 2.90 6.19 -26.77
C SER A 39 3.29 7.02 -25.56
N ASN A 40 4.18 7.99 -25.79
CA ASN A 40 4.63 9.03 -24.87
C ASN A 40 3.46 9.98 -24.48
N ILE A 41 2.38 9.45 -23.92
CA ILE A 41 1.19 10.18 -23.52
C ILE A 41 1.38 10.69 -22.09
N PRO A 42 1.33 12.01 -21.85
CA PRO A 42 1.42 12.56 -20.52
C PRO A 42 0.11 12.36 -19.74
N VAL A 43 0.25 12.02 -18.46
CA VAL A 43 -0.87 11.78 -17.55
C VAL A 43 -1.14 13.02 -16.70
N ALA A 44 -2.37 13.52 -16.78
CA ALA A 44 -2.90 14.59 -15.93
C ALA A 44 -3.75 13.96 -14.81
N LEU A 45 -3.22 13.99 -13.58
CA LEU A 45 -3.92 13.46 -12.42
C LEU A 45 -4.79 14.53 -11.75
N ASN A 46 -6.02 14.20 -11.37
CA ASN A 46 -6.96 15.14 -10.74
C ASN A 46 -6.44 15.72 -9.40
N GLU A 47 -6.58 17.03 -9.20
CA GLU A 47 -5.97 17.78 -8.08
C GLU A 47 -6.91 17.90 -6.86
N ASN A 48 -7.39 16.78 -6.31
CA ASN A 48 -8.14 16.83 -5.06
C ASN A 48 -7.21 17.18 -3.90
N LYS A 49 -7.45 18.32 -3.22
CA LYS A 49 -6.62 18.83 -2.12
C LYS A 49 -6.44 17.84 -0.97
N TRP A 50 -7.46 17.03 -0.70
CA TRP A 50 -7.47 16.00 0.35
C TRP A 50 -6.56 14.80 0.05
N LEU A 51 -6.37 14.46 -1.23
CA LEU A 51 -5.56 13.32 -1.67
C LEU A 51 -4.11 13.72 -2.00
N ARG A 52 -3.78 15.01 -1.88
CA ARG A 52 -2.48 15.56 -2.23
C ARG A 52 -1.29 14.85 -1.55
N PRO A 53 -1.27 14.60 -0.21
CA PRO A 53 -0.13 13.92 0.40
C PRO A 53 0.08 12.51 -0.16
N PHE A 54 -0.98 11.71 -0.25
CA PHE A 54 -0.89 10.35 -0.79
C PHE A 54 -0.47 10.33 -2.25
N LYS A 55 -0.89 11.33 -3.02
CA LYS A 55 -0.45 11.50 -4.40
C LYS A 55 1.04 11.84 -4.48
N GLU A 56 1.55 12.70 -3.61
CA GLU A 56 2.99 13.02 -3.51
C GLU A 56 3.79 11.75 -3.17
N LEU A 57 3.30 10.92 -2.23
CA LEU A 57 3.86 9.61 -1.94
C LEU A 57 3.88 8.72 -3.19
N LEU A 58 2.73 8.51 -3.84
CA LEU A 58 2.64 7.70 -5.05
C LEU A 58 3.62 8.18 -6.13
N THR A 59 3.70 9.49 -6.38
CA THR A 59 4.58 10.04 -7.42
C THR A 59 6.07 9.90 -7.12
N THR A 60 6.44 9.64 -5.87
CA THR A 60 7.82 9.31 -5.48
C THR A 60 8.18 7.87 -5.86
N TYR A 61 7.21 6.96 -5.84
CA TYR A 61 7.39 5.60 -6.38
C TYR A 61 7.38 5.59 -7.90
N GLY A 62 6.37 6.24 -8.50
CA GLY A 62 6.23 6.32 -9.94
C GLY A 62 4.91 6.97 -10.34
N ARG A 63 4.79 7.35 -11.61
CA ARG A 63 3.54 7.88 -12.17
C ARG A 63 2.77 6.77 -12.88
N PRO A 64 1.44 6.70 -12.71
CA PRO A 64 0.62 5.73 -13.43
C PRO A 64 0.74 5.98 -14.94
N SER A 65 0.78 4.91 -15.71
CA SER A 65 0.74 4.96 -17.16
C SER A 65 -0.65 5.37 -17.66
N TYR A 66 -0.72 5.79 -18.93
CA TYR A 66 -1.98 6.28 -19.51
C TYR A 66 -3.03 5.16 -19.56
N GLY A 67 -4.18 5.39 -18.93
CA GLY A 67 -5.27 4.41 -18.87
C GLY A 67 -5.21 3.45 -17.67
N GLU A 68 -4.12 3.50 -16.88
CA GLU A 68 -4.04 2.74 -15.63
C GLU A 68 -4.98 3.29 -14.55
N PHE A 69 -5.35 2.42 -13.62
CA PHE A 69 -6.07 2.83 -12.41
C PHE A 69 -5.17 3.69 -11.50
N ASP A 70 -5.71 4.80 -10.98
CA ASP A 70 -5.00 5.64 -10.01
C ASP A 70 -5.17 5.07 -8.58
N PRO A 71 -4.11 4.52 -7.96
CA PRO A 71 -4.20 3.94 -6.62
C PRO A 71 -4.19 4.96 -5.49
N THR A 72 -4.18 6.26 -5.78
CA THR A 72 -4.10 7.31 -4.75
C THR A 72 -5.20 7.16 -3.69
N ILE A 73 -6.42 6.78 -4.09
CA ILE A 73 -7.55 6.58 -3.16
C ILE A 73 -7.32 5.35 -2.29
N LEU A 74 -6.83 4.26 -2.87
CA LEU A 74 -6.48 3.04 -2.14
C LEU A 74 -5.43 3.37 -1.07
N LEU A 75 -4.36 4.05 -1.49
CA LEU A 75 -3.28 4.47 -0.62
C LEU A 75 -3.79 5.38 0.50
N ALA A 76 -4.72 6.29 0.21
CA ALA A 76 -5.31 7.17 1.21
C ALA A 76 -6.08 6.44 2.33
N ILE A 77 -6.55 5.22 2.07
CA ILE A 77 -7.28 4.40 3.03
C ILE A 77 -6.33 3.38 3.69
N SER A 78 -5.58 2.63 2.89
CA SER A 78 -4.73 1.54 3.38
C SER A 78 -3.51 2.04 4.14
N PHE A 79 -2.95 3.19 3.76
CA PHE A 79 -1.75 3.73 4.40
C PHE A 79 -1.98 4.14 5.84
N PRO A 80 -2.95 5.02 6.16
CA PRO A 80 -3.24 5.35 7.56
C PRO A 80 -3.68 4.11 8.35
N LEU A 81 -4.42 3.18 7.74
CA LEU A 81 -4.87 1.96 8.40
C LEU A 81 -3.70 1.07 8.86
N LEU A 82 -2.76 0.77 7.96
CA LEU A 82 -1.58 -0.04 8.30
C LEU A 82 -0.64 0.69 9.28
N TYR A 83 -0.51 2.01 9.13
CA TYR A 83 0.25 2.83 10.08
C TYR A 83 -0.36 2.76 11.49
N GLY A 84 -1.69 2.95 11.60
CA GLY A 84 -2.43 2.88 12.85
C GLY A 84 -2.35 1.50 13.51
N ALA A 85 -2.40 0.44 12.72
CA ALA A 85 -2.27 -0.92 13.23
C ALA A 85 -0.88 -1.19 13.87
N MET A 86 0.19 -0.56 13.37
CA MET A 86 1.55 -0.72 13.89
C MET A 86 1.87 0.16 15.10
N PHE A 87 1.27 1.35 15.20
CA PHE A 87 1.64 2.38 16.18
C PHE A 87 0.48 2.75 17.13
N GLY A 88 -0.55 1.90 17.21
CA GLY A 88 -1.85 2.23 17.81
C GLY A 88 -1.78 2.64 19.28
N ASP A 89 -1.98 3.93 19.56
CA ASP A 89 -2.08 4.52 20.89
C ASP A 89 -2.99 5.76 20.87
N ILE A 90 -3.91 5.88 21.82
CA ILE A 90 -4.88 6.99 21.86
C ILE A 90 -4.17 8.32 22.05
N GLY A 91 -3.29 8.41 23.04
CA GLY A 91 -2.63 9.65 23.45
C GLY A 91 -1.68 10.17 22.39
N GLN A 92 -0.82 9.29 21.90
CA GLN A 92 0.15 9.63 20.86
C GLN A 92 -0.55 9.94 19.52
N GLY A 93 -1.64 9.23 19.18
CA GLY A 93 -2.47 9.52 18.02
C GLY A 93 -3.09 10.92 18.07
N LEU A 94 -3.60 11.34 19.23
CA LEU A 94 -4.15 12.68 19.43
C LEU A 94 -3.06 13.76 19.31
N VAL A 95 -1.88 13.52 19.87
CA VAL A 95 -0.72 14.44 19.74
C VAL A 95 -0.32 14.58 18.27
N MET A 96 -0.22 13.47 17.54
CA MET A 96 0.09 13.52 16.11
C MET A 96 -0.99 14.23 15.29
N MET A 97 -2.28 14.01 15.62
CA MET A 97 -3.39 14.68 14.94
C MET A 97 -3.33 16.19 15.17
N LEU A 98 -3.06 16.63 16.41
CA LEU A 98 -2.93 18.04 16.75
C LEU A 98 -1.69 18.67 16.09
N ALA A 99 -0.55 17.97 16.10
CA ALA A 99 0.66 18.41 15.42
C ALA A 99 0.45 18.54 13.90
N GLY A 100 -0.23 17.58 13.28
CA GLY A 100 -0.59 17.60 11.85
C GLY A 100 -1.54 18.76 11.50
N TYR A 101 -2.55 19.02 12.34
CA TYR A 101 -3.47 20.14 12.17
C TYR A 101 -2.74 21.50 12.28
N LEU A 102 -1.84 21.63 13.25
CA LEU A 102 -1.05 22.85 13.46
C LEU A 102 -0.09 23.12 12.29
N ALA A 103 0.52 22.07 11.74
CA ALA A 103 1.36 22.13 10.54
C ALA A 103 0.53 22.50 9.29
N HIS A 104 -0.70 22.00 9.18
CA HIS A 104 -1.60 22.33 8.06
C HIS A 104 -1.99 23.82 8.06
N ASN A 105 -2.31 24.38 9.23
CA ASN A 105 -2.69 25.79 9.41
C ASN A 105 -1.53 26.79 9.37
N ARG A 106 -0.32 26.37 8.95
CA ARG A 106 0.89 27.20 8.77
C ARG A 106 1.48 27.81 10.05
N ILE A 107 1.13 27.27 11.23
CA ILE A 107 1.59 27.81 12.51
C ILE A 107 3.01 27.28 12.84
N ALA A 108 3.39 26.08 12.38
CA ALA A 108 4.67 25.47 12.68
C ALA A 108 5.30 24.73 11.47
N LEU A 109 6.00 25.48 10.58
CA LEU A 109 6.84 25.02 9.46
C LEU A 109 6.14 24.95 8.07
N LYS A 110 6.48 25.91 7.18
CA LYS A 110 6.01 25.94 5.78
C LYS A 110 6.43 24.70 4.96
N ALA A 111 7.56 24.08 5.32
CA ALA A 111 8.08 22.90 4.63
C ALA A 111 7.23 21.63 4.84
N LEU A 112 6.50 21.54 5.96
CA LEU A 112 5.75 20.34 6.34
C LEU A 112 4.26 20.42 5.97
N GLN A 113 3.82 21.48 5.30
CA GLN A 113 2.40 21.72 5.04
C GLN A 113 1.76 20.63 4.16
N SER A 114 2.50 20.05 3.21
CA SER A 114 1.97 18.97 2.36
C SER A 114 1.83 17.65 3.12
N ILE A 115 2.70 17.41 4.11
CA ILE A 115 2.70 16.19 4.95
C ILE A 115 1.78 16.35 6.16
N GLY A 116 1.47 17.57 6.62
CA GLY A 116 0.62 17.80 7.79
C GLY A 116 -0.75 17.11 7.71
N LEU A 117 -1.36 17.09 6.52
CA LEU A 117 -2.63 16.37 6.30
C LEU A 117 -2.47 14.84 6.41
N LEU A 118 -1.31 14.31 6.03
CA LEU A 118 -0.97 12.89 6.21
C LEU A 118 -0.90 12.54 7.70
N PHE A 119 -0.23 13.36 8.51
CA PHE A 119 -0.16 13.18 9.96
C PHE A 119 -1.53 13.21 10.62
N VAL A 120 -2.46 14.05 10.15
CA VAL A 120 -3.86 14.05 10.64
C VAL A 120 -4.54 12.70 10.36
N TYR A 121 -4.45 12.20 9.12
CA TYR A 121 -5.05 10.90 8.78
C TYR A 121 -4.43 9.74 9.54
N CYS A 122 -3.09 9.72 9.67
CA CYS A 122 -2.41 8.72 10.48
C CYS A 122 -2.80 8.84 11.96
N GLY A 123 -2.88 10.05 12.51
CA GLY A 123 -3.31 10.30 13.90
C GLY A 123 -4.71 9.77 14.19
N ILE A 124 -5.68 10.01 13.29
CA ILE A 124 -7.04 9.47 13.43
C ILE A 124 -7.02 7.93 13.48
N SER A 125 -6.26 7.30 12.58
CA SER A 125 -6.15 5.84 12.54
C SER A 125 -5.45 5.27 13.77
N VAL A 126 -4.37 5.92 14.22
CA VAL A 126 -3.63 5.54 15.43
C VAL A 126 -4.52 5.63 16.66
N THR A 127 -5.32 6.70 16.80
CA THR A 127 -6.29 6.81 17.88
C THR A 127 -7.35 5.71 17.79
N PHE A 128 -7.85 5.40 16.59
CA PHE A 128 -8.80 4.29 16.40
C PHE A 128 -8.23 2.95 16.84
N PHE A 129 -7.03 2.58 16.40
CA PHE A 129 -6.38 1.33 16.81
C PHE A 129 -5.93 1.37 18.29
N GLY A 130 -5.58 2.54 18.82
CA GLY A 130 -5.32 2.73 20.25
C GLY A 130 -6.53 2.38 21.12
N VAL A 131 -7.75 2.71 20.67
CA VAL A 131 -9.00 2.25 21.34
C VAL A 131 -9.18 0.74 21.23
N MET A 132 -8.83 0.14 20.09
CA MET A 132 -8.92 -1.32 19.92
C MET A 132 -7.93 -2.09 20.80
N TYR A 133 -6.72 -1.56 20.97
CA TYR A 133 -5.67 -2.13 21.82
C TYR A 133 -5.86 -1.78 23.30
N GLY A 134 -6.55 -0.67 23.61
CA GLY A 134 -6.74 -0.18 24.96
C GLY A 134 -5.50 0.54 25.53
N SER A 135 -4.71 1.19 24.68
CA SER A 135 -3.50 1.93 25.09
C SER A 135 -3.72 3.44 25.06
N ILE A 136 -3.41 4.13 26.17
CA ILE A 136 -3.36 5.60 26.25
C ILE A 136 -1.96 6.01 26.67
N PHE A 137 -1.19 6.74 25.85
CA PHE A 137 0.17 7.19 26.20
C PHE A 137 1.08 6.06 26.70
N GLY A 138 0.88 4.85 26.20
CA GLY A 138 1.56 3.62 26.61
C GLY A 138 1.06 3.00 27.92
N PHE A 139 0.06 3.58 28.59
CA PHE A 139 -0.62 2.94 29.72
C PHE A 139 -1.49 1.80 29.18
N GLU A 140 -1.11 0.56 29.46
CA GLU A 140 -1.89 -0.64 29.17
C GLU A 140 -2.41 -1.28 30.47
N GLY A 141 -3.69 -1.67 30.50
CA GLY A 141 -4.26 -2.50 31.58
C GLY A 141 -4.56 -1.76 32.89
N HIS A 142 -4.20 -2.38 34.02
CA HIS A 142 -4.60 -1.98 35.39
C HIS A 142 -4.21 -0.54 35.78
N TYR A 143 -3.19 0.04 35.13
CA TYR A 143 -2.72 1.40 35.39
C TYR A 143 -3.67 2.49 34.86
N VAL A 144 -4.53 2.18 33.89
CA VAL A 144 -5.59 3.11 33.42
C VAL A 144 -6.69 3.24 34.48
N HIS A 145 -6.99 2.14 35.19
CA HIS A 145 -7.94 2.12 36.31
C HIS A 145 -7.41 2.90 37.51
N ASP A 146 -6.13 2.70 37.88
CA ASP A 146 -5.52 3.32 39.07
C ASP A 146 -5.22 4.83 38.91
N TYR A 147 -4.90 5.31 37.71
CA TYR A 147 -4.56 6.75 37.49
C TYR A 147 -5.64 7.58 36.79
N LEU A 148 -6.47 6.98 35.92
CA LEU A 148 -7.43 7.72 35.08
C LEU A 148 -8.90 7.44 35.45
N GLY A 149 -9.17 6.42 36.27
CA GLY A 149 -10.52 6.13 36.78
C GLY A 149 -11.54 5.72 35.71
N PHE A 150 -11.08 5.33 34.52
CA PHE A 150 -11.92 4.84 33.42
C PHE A 150 -11.64 3.36 33.14
N ASP A 151 -12.68 2.53 33.16
CA ASP A 151 -12.61 1.12 32.74
C ASP A 151 -12.51 1.01 31.22
N LEU A 152 -11.29 1.18 30.69
CA LEU A 152 -10.99 0.81 29.31
C LEU A 152 -10.58 -0.66 29.27
N HIS A 153 -11.58 -1.53 29.20
CA HIS A 153 -11.32 -2.90 28.77
C HIS A 153 -10.82 -2.87 27.31
N PRO A 154 -9.71 -3.53 26.97
CA PRO A 154 -9.26 -3.68 25.59
C PRO A 154 -10.37 -4.37 24.80
N VAL A 155 -10.98 -3.64 23.87
CA VAL A 155 -12.15 -4.12 23.12
C VAL A 155 -11.76 -5.24 22.14
N TRP A 156 -10.47 -5.37 21.79
CA TRP A 156 -10.04 -6.36 20.80
C TRP A 156 -8.82 -7.22 21.17
N LEU A 157 -7.63 -6.65 21.31
CA LEU A 157 -6.40 -7.40 21.61
C LEU A 157 -5.43 -6.50 22.36
N SER A 158 -5.07 -6.87 23.59
CA SER A 158 -3.89 -6.30 24.24
C SER A 158 -2.63 -6.98 23.69
N PRO A 159 -1.68 -6.23 23.12
CA PRO A 159 -0.46 -6.84 22.57
C PRO A 159 0.41 -7.57 23.60
N ILE A 160 0.28 -7.27 24.91
CA ILE A 160 1.25 -7.70 25.93
C ILE A 160 0.65 -8.49 27.11
N HIS A 161 -0.60 -8.23 27.50
CA HIS A 161 -1.20 -8.95 28.64
C HIS A 161 -1.86 -10.27 28.20
N GLY A 162 -1.04 -11.33 28.15
CA GLY A 162 -1.46 -12.74 28.05
C GLY A 162 -1.32 -13.36 26.66
N GLU A 163 -0.46 -14.39 26.53
CA GLU A 163 -0.37 -15.44 25.47
C GLU A 163 -0.51 -15.08 23.97
N ASN A 164 -0.64 -13.81 23.59
CA ASN A 164 -1.26 -13.40 22.33
C ASN A 164 -0.36 -12.58 21.38
N ILE A 165 0.97 -12.54 21.59
CA ILE A 165 1.92 -12.01 20.59
C ILE A 165 1.73 -12.75 19.26
N LEU A 166 1.58 -14.08 19.34
CA LEU A 166 1.31 -14.92 18.18
C LEU A 166 -0.04 -14.62 17.54
N SER A 167 -1.07 -14.22 18.31
CA SER A 167 -2.36 -13.85 17.73
C SER A 167 -2.36 -12.47 17.08
N VAL A 168 -1.63 -11.49 17.63
CA VAL A 168 -1.40 -10.20 16.96
C VAL A 168 -0.67 -10.43 15.64
N LEU A 169 0.35 -11.29 15.66
CA LEU A 169 1.07 -11.68 14.45
C LEU A 169 0.16 -12.40 13.44
N ARG A 170 -0.66 -13.35 13.90
CA ARG A 170 -1.63 -14.06 13.06
C ARG A 170 -2.61 -13.10 12.39
N VAL A 171 -3.20 -12.18 13.16
CA VAL A 171 -4.13 -11.15 12.64
C VAL A 171 -3.43 -10.25 11.62
N ALA A 172 -2.18 -9.87 11.87
CA ALA A 172 -1.38 -9.08 10.92
C ALA A 172 -1.19 -9.82 9.58
N ILE A 173 -0.91 -11.13 9.62
CA ILE A 173 -0.81 -11.96 8.42
C ILE A 173 -2.18 -12.08 7.72
N ASP A 174 -3.27 -12.29 8.47
CA ASP A 174 -4.63 -12.39 7.90
C ASP A 174 -5.04 -11.09 7.18
N VAL A 175 -4.81 -9.93 7.80
CA VAL A 175 -5.03 -8.62 7.16
C VAL A 175 -4.13 -8.46 5.94
N GLY A 176 -2.87 -8.90 6.02
CA GLY A 176 -1.95 -8.91 4.90
C GLY A 176 -2.44 -9.73 3.72
N ILE A 177 -2.94 -10.94 3.97
CA ILE A 177 -3.53 -11.82 2.96
C ILE A 177 -4.72 -11.10 2.29
N ILE A 178 -5.63 -10.50 3.07
CA ILE A 178 -6.78 -9.76 2.54
C ILE A 178 -6.35 -8.61 1.63
N ILE A 179 -5.32 -7.85 2.04
CA ILE A 179 -4.75 -6.77 1.23
C ILE A 179 -4.13 -7.33 -0.06
N LEU A 180 -3.41 -8.45 0.00
CA LEU A 180 -2.86 -9.10 -1.19
C LEU A 180 -3.95 -9.57 -2.15
N PHE A 181 -5.05 -10.13 -1.63
CA PHE A 181 -6.24 -10.47 -2.41
C PHE A 181 -6.79 -9.24 -3.14
N LEU A 182 -6.94 -8.12 -2.43
CA LEU A 182 -7.39 -6.86 -3.01
C LEU A 182 -6.43 -6.34 -4.10
N SER A 183 -5.12 -6.46 -3.89
CA SER A 183 -4.10 -6.08 -4.88
C SER A 183 -4.20 -6.90 -6.17
N TYR A 184 -4.45 -8.21 -6.08
CA TYR A 184 -4.70 -9.04 -7.26
C TYR A 184 -5.99 -8.67 -7.98
N LEU A 185 -7.07 -8.36 -7.26
CA LEU A 185 -8.32 -7.89 -7.86
C LEU A 185 -8.13 -6.55 -8.60
N LEU A 186 -7.32 -5.65 -8.05
CA LEU A 186 -6.95 -4.39 -8.72
C LEU A 186 -6.11 -4.63 -9.98
N SER A 187 -5.19 -5.60 -9.94
CA SER A 187 -4.43 -6.03 -11.13
C SER A 187 -5.38 -6.49 -12.24
N PHE A 188 -6.40 -7.28 -11.91
CA PHE A 188 -7.40 -7.72 -12.89
C PHE A 188 -8.16 -6.54 -13.49
N PHE A 189 -8.63 -5.64 -12.64
CA PHE A 189 -9.35 -4.45 -13.10
C PHE A 189 -8.50 -3.58 -14.01
N ASN A 190 -7.21 -3.41 -13.68
CA ASN A 190 -6.26 -2.65 -14.49
C ASN A 190 -6.07 -3.31 -15.87
N ASN A 191 -5.82 -4.63 -15.91
CA ASN A 191 -5.62 -5.35 -17.17
C ASN A 191 -6.88 -5.39 -18.05
N ILE A 192 -8.09 -5.51 -17.44
CA ILE A 192 -9.37 -5.40 -18.17
C ILE A 192 -9.52 -4.01 -18.80
N ARG A 193 -9.15 -2.96 -18.04
CA ARG A 193 -9.24 -1.56 -18.48
C ARG A 193 -8.31 -1.27 -19.66
N VAL A 194 -7.10 -1.82 -19.62
CA VAL A 194 -6.07 -1.70 -20.67
C VAL A 194 -6.36 -2.65 -21.86
N LYS A 195 -7.35 -3.55 -21.74
CA LYS A 195 -7.77 -4.52 -22.77
C LYS A 195 -6.66 -5.50 -23.19
N ASP A 196 -5.71 -5.77 -22.32
CA ASP A 196 -4.67 -6.78 -22.55
C ASP A 196 -5.10 -8.13 -21.97
N TRP A 197 -5.73 -8.95 -22.79
CA TRP A 197 -6.25 -10.26 -22.41
C TRP A 197 -5.15 -11.30 -22.16
N SER A 198 -4.00 -11.14 -22.82
CA SER A 198 -2.83 -12.01 -22.65
C SER A 198 -2.25 -11.82 -21.25
N HIS A 199 -1.97 -10.55 -20.90
CA HIS A 199 -1.44 -10.20 -19.59
C HIS A 199 -2.43 -10.47 -18.45
N LEU A 200 -3.74 -10.34 -18.71
CA LEU A 200 -4.79 -10.63 -17.72
C LEU A 200 -4.82 -12.09 -17.28
N LEU A 201 -4.84 -13.03 -18.24
CA LEU A 201 -4.99 -14.44 -17.93
C LEU A 201 -3.67 -15.04 -17.47
N PHE A 202 -2.61 -14.78 -18.22
CA PHE A 202 -1.34 -15.47 -18.03
C PHE A 202 -0.31 -14.65 -17.26
N GLY A 203 -0.33 -13.32 -17.25
CA GLY A 203 0.73 -12.51 -16.62
C GLY A 203 1.12 -12.90 -15.18
N HIS A 204 2.33 -12.51 -14.73
CA HIS A 204 2.83 -12.84 -13.38
C HIS A 204 1.92 -12.36 -12.23
N THR A 205 1.05 -11.39 -12.50
CA THR A 205 0.01 -10.88 -11.58
C THR A 205 -1.41 -11.11 -12.10
N GLY A 206 -1.57 -12.01 -13.07
CA GLY A 206 -2.81 -12.37 -13.74
C GLY A 206 -3.64 -13.41 -12.98
N VAL A 207 -4.72 -13.88 -13.61
CA VAL A 207 -5.71 -14.77 -13.00
C VAL A 207 -5.10 -16.11 -12.59
N VAL A 208 -4.20 -16.67 -13.40
CA VAL A 208 -3.52 -17.94 -13.07
C VAL A 208 -2.67 -17.78 -11.80
N ALA A 209 -1.93 -16.68 -11.67
CA ALA A 209 -1.12 -16.41 -10.48
C ALA A 209 -2.00 -16.23 -9.23
N PHE A 210 -3.12 -15.53 -9.34
CA PHE A 210 -4.06 -15.41 -8.22
C PHE A 210 -4.66 -16.76 -7.80
N LEU A 211 -5.13 -17.57 -8.75
CA LEU A 211 -5.68 -18.88 -8.45
C LEU A 211 -4.63 -19.80 -7.81
N PHE A 212 -3.38 -19.72 -8.30
CA PHE A 212 -2.26 -20.39 -7.65
C PHE A 212 -2.04 -19.89 -6.21
N PHE A 213 -2.11 -18.59 -5.96
CA PHE A 213 -1.98 -18.01 -4.62
C PHE A 213 -3.04 -18.58 -3.66
N VAL A 214 -4.32 -18.63 -4.08
CA VAL A 214 -5.40 -19.21 -3.26
C VAL A 214 -5.14 -20.68 -2.97
N CYS A 215 -4.76 -21.46 -3.98
CA CYS A 215 -4.50 -22.89 -3.82
C CYS A 215 -3.27 -23.15 -2.94
N PHE A 216 -2.22 -22.33 -3.08
CA PHE A 216 -1.02 -22.37 -2.26
C PHE A 216 -1.35 -22.07 -0.79
N LEU A 217 -2.13 -21.02 -0.54
CA LEU A 217 -2.55 -20.62 0.79
C LEU A 217 -3.44 -21.69 1.46
N SER A 218 -4.31 -22.35 0.69
CA SER A 218 -5.11 -23.50 1.16
C SER A 218 -4.24 -24.67 1.59
N LEU A 219 -3.23 -25.02 0.78
CA LEU A 219 -2.31 -26.12 1.09
C LEU A 219 -1.49 -25.80 2.34
N LEU A 220 -1.03 -24.56 2.45
CA LEU A 220 -0.33 -24.05 3.62
C LEU A 220 -1.23 -24.12 4.88
N GLY A 221 -2.49 -23.70 4.78
CA GLY A 221 -3.46 -23.83 5.87
C GLY A 221 -3.70 -25.28 6.30
N GLY A 222 -3.85 -26.19 5.35
CA GLY A 222 -4.00 -27.62 5.63
C GLY A 222 -2.74 -28.25 6.27
N PHE A 223 -1.55 -27.82 5.85
CA PHE A 223 -0.27 -28.31 6.40
C PHE A 223 0.01 -27.77 7.81
N LEU A 224 -0.25 -26.49 8.06
CA LEU A 224 -0.05 -25.88 9.37
C LEU A 224 -1.10 -26.30 10.40
N GLY A 225 -2.27 -26.80 9.97
CA GLY A 225 -3.35 -27.23 10.85
C GLY A 225 -3.79 -26.13 11.83
N SER A 226 -4.36 -26.52 12.98
CA SER A 226 -4.78 -25.58 14.03
C SER A 226 -3.62 -25.06 14.89
N THR A 227 -2.45 -24.81 14.29
CA THR A 227 -1.34 -24.20 15.02
C THR A 227 -1.66 -22.72 15.33
N PRO A 228 -1.11 -22.15 16.43
CA PRO A 228 -1.40 -20.77 16.83
C PRO A 228 -1.00 -19.70 15.79
N ILE A 229 -0.10 -20.07 14.87
CA ILE A 229 0.48 -19.18 13.84
C ILE A 229 -0.30 -19.28 12.52
N ALA A 230 -1.10 -20.33 12.33
CA ALA A 230 -1.83 -20.54 11.08
C ALA A 230 -2.83 -19.38 10.84
N PRO A 231 -2.76 -18.69 9.69
CA PRO A 231 -3.71 -17.63 9.37
C PRO A 231 -5.12 -18.22 9.25
N GLN A 232 -6.11 -17.56 9.86
CA GLN A 232 -7.51 -18.01 9.82
C GLN A 232 -8.05 -18.01 8.39
N VAL A 233 -7.60 -17.06 7.57
CA VAL A 233 -7.98 -17.00 6.16
C VAL A 233 -7.48 -18.26 5.42
N ALA A 234 -6.30 -18.77 5.75
CA ALA A 234 -5.78 -20.00 5.15
C ALA A 234 -6.57 -21.24 5.58
N LEU A 235 -6.94 -21.31 6.85
CA LEU A 235 -7.74 -22.42 7.38
C LEU A 235 -9.15 -22.45 6.79
N THR A 236 -9.81 -21.30 6.70
CA THR A 236 -11.16 -21.21 6.12
C THR A 236 -11.17 -21.57 4.64
N ILE A 237 -10.14 -21.18 3.87
CA ILE A 237 -10.00 -21.59 2.47
C ILE A 237 -9.77 -23.10 2.38
N SER A 238 -8.96 -23.69 3.28
CA SER A 238 -8.69 -25.13 3.28
C SER A 238 -9.92 -26.01 3.56
N GLN A 239 -10.94 -25.46 4.23
CA GLN A 239 -12.19 -26.16 4.52
C GLN A 239 -13.20 -26.12 3.36
N LEU A 240 -12.93 -25.33 2.30
CA LEU A 240 -13.80 -25.33 1.13
C LEU A 240 -13.77 -26.70 0.44
N PRO A 241 -14.91 -27.20 -0.08
CA PRO A 241 -15.03 -28.52 -0.69
C PRO A 241 -14.44 -28.56 -2.11
N LEU A 242 -13.24 -28.01 -2.31
CA LEU A 242 -12.51 -28.02 -3.57
C LEU A 242 -11.32 -28.98 -3.48
N PRO A 243 -10.97 -29.69 -4.57
CA PRO A 243 -9.83 -30.61 -4.58
C PRO A 243 -8.50 -29.84 -4.70
N PHE A 244 -8.15 -29.05 -3.68
CA PHE A 244 -6.96 -28.18 -3.70
C PHE A 244 -5.66 -28.95 -3.97
N ASN A 245 -5.51 -30.17 -3.45
CA ASN A 245 -4.33 -31.00 -3.70
C ASN A 245 -4.09 -31.32 -5.18
N ILE A 246 -5.16 -31.36 -5.99
CA ILE A 246 -5.07 -31.58 -7.44
C ILE A 246 -4.98 -30.24 -8.17
N LEU A 247 -5.63 -29.20 -7.66
CA LEU A 247 -5.72 -27.91 -8.30
C LEU A 247 -4.42 -27.09 -8.19
N THR A 248 -3.71 -27.18 -7.07
CA THR A 248 -2.41 -26.51 -6.85
C THR A 248 -1.37 -26.89 -7.92
N PRO A 249 -1.07 -28.17 -8.19
CA PRO A 249 -0.08 -28.52 -9.22
C PRO A 249 -0.55 -28.13 -10.64
N ILE A 250 -1.85 -28.11 -10.91
CA ILE A 250 -2.39 -27.64 -12.20
C ILE A 250 -2.11 -26.15 -12.41
N PHE A 251 -2.38 -25.30 -11.41
CA PHE A 251 -2.07 -23.87 -11.52
C PHE A 251 -0.58 -23.59 -11.42
N ALA A 252 0.19 -24.40 -10.69
CA ALA A 252 1.65 -24.35 -10.71
C ALA A 252 2.18 -24.58 -12.13
N LEU A 253 1.68 -25.61 -12.83
CA LEU A 253 2.00 -25.84 -14.24
C LEU A 253 1.57 -24.67 -15.13
N GLY A 254 0.40 -24.08 -14.87
CA GLY A 254 -0.06 -22.87 -15.56
C GLY A 254 0.89 -21.68 -15.40
N LEU A 255 1.42 -21.45 -14.21
CA LEU A 255 2.45 -20.44 -13.92
C LEU A 255 3.79 -20.78 -14.58
N MET A 256 4.19 -22.06 -14.53
CA MET A 256 5.44 -22.55 -15.12
C MET A 256 5.48 -22.27 -16.63
N PHE A 257 4.35 -22.42 -17.33
CA PHE A 257 4.26 -22.18 -18.77
C PHE A 257 3.74 -20.77 -19.13
N ASN A 258 3.71 -19.84 -18.18
CA ASN A 258 3.21 -18.48 -18.40
C ASN A 258 3.86 -17.80 -19.63
N GLY A 259 5.20 -17.82 -19.71
CA GLY A 259 5.92 -17.25 -20.85
C GLY A 259 5.54 -17.87 -22.20
N LEU A 260 5.18 -19.16 -22.23
CA LEU A 260 4.75 -19.84 -23.44
C LEU A 260 3.32 -19.49 -23.84
N PHE A 261 2.39 -19.48 -22.88
CA PHE A 261 1.01 -19.06 -23.14
C PHE A 261 0.91 -17.59 -23.52
N ARG A 262 1.71 -16.72 -22.91
CA ARG A 262 1.79 -15.29 -23.25
C ARG A 262 2.28 -15.09 -24.68
N ASN A 263 3.38 -15.74 -25.06
CA ASN A 263 3.94 -15.62 -26.42
C ASN A 263 2.98 -16.17 -27.49
N ILE A 264 2.26 -17.26 -27.20
CA ILE A 264 1.24 -17.81 -28.10
C ILE A 264 0.02 -16.87 -28.20
N ALA A 265 -0.40 -16.25 -27.09
CA ALA A 265 -1.53 -15.33 -27.05
C ALA A 265 -1.24 -13.98 -27.73
N GLU A 266 0.00 -13.49 -27.66
CA GLU A 266 0.45 -12.26 -28.34
C GLU A 266 0.78 -12.47 -29.82
N GLY A 267 0.72 -13.71 -30.32
CA GLY A 267 0.95 -14.02 -31.73
C GLY A 267 2.39 -13.83 -32.20
N HIS A 268 3.32 -13.55 -31.29
CA HIS A 268 4.75 -13.50 -31.59
C HIS A 268 5.32 -14.93 -31.59
N LYS A 269 6.10 -15.28 -32.63
CA LYS A 269 6.82 -16.57 -32.64
C LYS A 269 7.67 -16.65 -31.37
N PRO A 270 7.64 -17.77 -30.63
CA PRO A 270 8.42 -17.90 -29.42
C PRO A 270 9.88 -17.73 -29.82
N TYR A 271 10.51 -16.65 -29.37
CA TYR A 271 11.96 -16.51 -29.39
C TYR A 271 12.48 -17.48 -28.34
N ILE A 272 12.58 -18.76 -28.72
CA ILE A 272 13.26 -19.80 -27.96
C ILE A 272 14.76 -19.52 -28.11
N GLU A 273 15.28 -18.55 -27.38
CA GLU A 273 16.72 -18.45 -27.19
C GLU A 273 17.17 -19.68 -26.38
N GLY A 274 18.02 -20.52 -26.99
CA GLY A 274 18.73 -21.59 -26.29
C GLY A 274 18.12 -23.00 -26.30
N GLY A 275 17.02 -23.24 -27.01
CA GLY A 275 16.44 -24.58 -27.18
C GLY A 275 15.53 -25.04 -26.03
N ILE A 276 14.93 -26.23 -26.20
CA ILE A 276 13.90 -26.80 -25.31
C ILE A 276 14.39 -26.93 -23.86
N ALA A 277 15.68 -27.22 -23.67
CA ALA A 277 16.28 -27.34 -22.33
C ALA A 277 16.34 -25.99 -21.60
N MET A 278 16.76 -24.91 -22.27
CA MET A 278 16.79 -23.57 -21.66
C MET A 278 15.39 -23.08 -21.33
N PHE A 279 14.41 -23.35 -22.19
CA PHE A 279 13.01 -23.05 -21.92
C PHE A 279 12.47 -23.77 -20.67
N LEU A 280 12.78 -25.06 -20.50
CA LEU A 280 12.35 -25.83 -19.31
C LEU A 280 13.00 -25.29 -18.03
N VAL A 281 14.28 -24.92 -18.08
CA VAL A 281 14.98 -24.30 -16.94
C VAL A 281 14.36 -22.94 -16.60
N GLN A 282 14.10 -22.09 -17.60
CA GLN A 282 13.47 -20.79 -17.40
C GLN A 282 12.08 -20.94 -16.76
N SER A 283 11.26 -21.81 -17.33
CA SER A 283 9.90 -22.10 -16.84
C SER A 283 9.90 -22.57 -15.38
N PHE A 284 10.85 -23.43 -15.01
CA PHE A 284 11.03 -23.87 -13.63
C PHE A 284 11.48 -22.72 -12.70
N MET A 285 12.40 -21.87 -13.16
CA MET A 285 12.84 -20.69 -12.39
C MET A 285 11.71 -19.68 -12.19
N ASP A 286 10.87 -19.46 -13.21
CA ASP A 286 9.70 -18.58 -13.12
C ASP A 286 8.69 -19.10 -12.07
N LEU A 287 8.45 -20.43 -12.05
CA LEU A 287 7.63 -21.06 -11.00
C LEU A 287 8.26 -20.90 -9.62
N PHE A 288 9.56 -21.14 -9.51
CA PHE A 288 10.30 -21.04 -8.25
C PHE A 288 10.28 -19.61 -7.69
N GLU A 289 10.52 -18.61 -8.54
CA GLU A 289 10.41 -17.20 -8.21
C GLU A 289 8.97 -16.85 -7.80
N GLY A 290 7.97 -17.36 -8.52
CA GLY A 290 6.55 -17.18 -8.18
C GLY A 290 6.22 -17.68 -6.77
N VAL A 291 6.66 -18.89 -6.42
CA VAL A 291 6.44 -19.48 -5.08
C VAL A 291 7.15 -18.67 -3.99
N ILE A 292 8.43 -18.34 -4.19
CA ILE A 292 9.20 -17.55 -3.21
C ILE A 292 8.59 -16.16 -3.03
N SER A 293 8.21 -15.51 -4.13
CA SER A 293 7.60 -14.18 -4.11
C SER A 293 6.28 -14.21 -3.34
N MET A 294 5.42 -15.21 -3.55
CA MET A 294 4.16 -15.35 -2.80
C MET A 294 4.38 -15.55 -1.31
N LEU A 295 5.31 -16.44 -0.95
CA LEU A 295 5.65 -16.71 0.45
C LEU A 295 6.25 -15.45 1.11
N SER A 296 7.19 -14.79 0.44
CA SER A 296 7.83 -13.56 0.90
C SER A 296 6.82 -12.43 1.10
N ASN A 297 5.91 -12.23 0.13
CA ASN A 297 4.87 -11.20 0.21
C ASN A 297 3.92 -11.44 1.38
N THR A 298 3.53 -12.71 1.63
CA THR A 298 2.66 -13.07 2.76
C THR A 298 3.37 -12.86 4.09
N LEU A 299 4.62 -13.32 4.20
CA LEU A 299 5.42 -13.17 5.40
C LEU A 299 5.84 -11.71 5.66
N SER A 300 5.89 -10.83 4.67
CA SER A 300 6.26 -9.43 4.89
C SER A 300 5.29 -8.71 5.85
N PHE A 301 4.01 -9.12 5.86
CA PHE A 301 2.99 -8.56 6.76
C PHE A 301 3.16 -8.95 8.22
N VAL A 302 3.98 -9.97 8.53
CA VAL A 302 4.47 -10.25 9.90
C VAL A 302 4.99 -8.99 10.56
N ARG A 303 5.61 -8.10 9.76
CA ARG A 303 6.21 -6.87 10.26
C ARG A 303 5.19 -5.89 10.84
N VAL A 304 3.94 -5.90 10.35
CA VAL A 304 2.86 -5.07 10.92
C VAL A 304 2.63 -5.45 12.38
N GLY A 305 2.49 -6.76 12.66
CA GLY A 305 2.30 -7.25 14.02
C GLY A 305 3.55 -7.11 14.89
N ALA A 306 4.74 -7.33 14.33
CA ALA A 306 5.99 -7.17 15.06
C ALA A 306 6.21 -5.73 15.56
N PHE A 307 5.87 -4.72 14.75
CA PHE A 307 5.93 -3.32 15.19
C PHE A 307 4.88 -2.97 16.24
N ALA A 308 3.65 -3.49 16.12
CA ALA A 308 2.64 -3.30 17.16
C ALA A 308 3.09 -3.86 18.53
N VAL A 309 3.75 -5.02 18.53
CA VAL A 309 4.31 -5.63 19.75
C VAL A 309 5.52 -4.85 20.27
N ALA A 310 6.39 -4.38 19.37
CA ALA A 310 7.54 -3.56 19.73
C ALA A 310 7.10 -2.22 20.37
N HIS A 311 6.03 -1.63 19.85
CA HIS A 311 5.45 -0.39 20.35
C HIS A 311 4.99 -0.49 21.81
N GLY A 312 4.18 -1.50 22.10
CA GLY A 312 3.77 -1.78 23.48
C GLY A 312 4.97 -2.12 24.36
N GLY A 313 5.94 -2.90 23.84
CA GLY A 313 7.11 -3.33 24.60
C GLY A 313 8.03 -2.17 24.97
N LEU A 314 8.22 -1.22 24.05
CA LEU A 314 8.98 0.01 24.28
C LEU A 314 8.27 0.92 25.27
N SER A 315 6.94 1.04 25.16
CA SER A 315 6.12 1.79 26.12
C SER A 315 6.28 1.24 27.53
N LEU A 316 6.15 -0.09 27.71
CA LEU A 316 6.36 -0.76 28.99
C LEU A 316 7.79 -0.57 29.54
N ALA A 317 8.81 -0.60 28.67
CA ALA A 317 10.19 -0.34 29.09
C ALA A 317 10.39 1.09 29.60
N ILE A 318 9.75 2.09 28.99
CA ILE A 318 9.78 3.48 29.45
C ILE A 318 9.09 3.61 30.82
N PHE A 319 7.98 2.91 31.05
CA PHE A 319 7.35 2.87 32.38
C PHE A 319 8.25 2.22 33.43
N ALA A 320 8.89 1.10 33.09
CA ALA A 320 9.84 0.44 33.99
C ALA A 320 11.04 1.34 34.35
N LEU A 321 11.47 2.21 33.44
CA LEU A 321 12.52 3.20 33.68
C LEU A 321 12.04 4.40 34.51
N ALA A 322 10.77 4.77 34.42
CA ALA A 322 10.20 5.91 35.15
C ALA A 322 10.06 5.62 36.66
N GLY A 323 9.94 4.34 37.05
CA GLY A 323 9.78 3.90 38.43
C GLY A 323 8.31 3.84 38.88
N GLU A 324 8.08 3.36 40.10
CA GLU A 324 6.73 3.19 40.67
C GLU A 324 6.24 4.42 41.45
N GLU A 325 7.15 5.30 41.89
CA GLU A 325 6.80 6.51 42.64
C GLU A 325 6.47 7.67 41.70
N ALA A 326 5.31 8.30 41.91
CA ALA A 326 4.83 9.46 41.14
C ALA A 326 5.55 10.76 41.53
N ASP A 327 6.87 10.79 41.38
CA ASP A 327 7.69 11.99 41.55
C ASP A 327 7.74 12.86 40.27
N LEU A 328 8.27 14.08 40.37
CA LEU A 328 8.57 14.93 39.21
C LEU A 328 9.44 14.19 38.18
N GLY A 329 10.38 13.33 38.63
CA GLY A 329 11.20 12.50 37.74
C GLY A 329 10.39 11.51 36.88
N PHE A 330 9.31 10.95 37.43
CA PHE A 330 8.43 10.01 36.72
C PHE A 330 7.72 10.69 35.54
N TRP A 331 7.10 11.86 35.79
CA TRP A 331 6.40 12.61 34.74
C TRP A 331 7.33 13.11 33.64
N ILE A 332 8.53 13.55 33.99
CA ILE A 332 9.54 13.98 33.00
C ILE A 332 9.96 12.79 32.13
N THR A 333 10.19 11.63 32.74
CA THR A 333 10.62 10.42 32.01
C THR A 333 9.53 9.93 31.05
N ILE A 334 8.26 9.93 31.46
CA ILE A 334 7.14 9.56 30.59
C ILE A 334 6.95 10.56 29.46
N ALA A 335 7.04 11.86 29.74
CA ALA A 335 6.91 12.89 28.71
C ALA A 335 8.01 12.76 27.65
N LEU A 336 9.26 12.58 28.08
CA LEU A 336 10.41 12.39 27.20
C LEU A 336 10.31 11.08 26.43
N GLY A 337 9.89 9.99 27.08
CA GLY A 337 9.67 8.69 26.45
C GLY A 337 8.60 8.73 25.37
N ASN A 338 7.46 9.38 25.63
CA ASN A 338 6.40 9.54 24.64
C ASN A 338 6.85 10.41 23.44
N ILE A 339 7.62 11.46 23.67
CA ILE A 339 8.22 12.26 22.57
C ILE A 339 9.16 11.39 21.75
N PHE A 340 9.97 10.55 22.40
CA PHE A 340 10.87 9.61 21.73
C PHE A 340 10.10 8.59 20.89
N ILE A 341 9.03 8.00 21.43
CA ILE A 341 8.17 7.05 20.71
C ILE A 341 7.54 7.73 19.47
N ILE A 342 6.89 8.89 19.65
CA ILE A 342 6.25 9.62 18.53
C ILE A 342 7.26 10.00 17.45
N GLY A 343 8.46 10.47 17.84
CA GLY A 343 9.47 10.91 16.89
C GLY A 343 10.18 9.75 16.19
N PHE A 344 10.73 8.81 16.96
CA PHE A 344 11.60 7.77 16.43
C PHE A 344 10.82 6.57 15.92
N GLU A 345 9.95 6.00 16.75
CA GLU A 345 9.16 4.85 16.35
C GLU A 345 8.11 5.24 15.30
N GLY A 346 7.47 6.41 15.45
CA GLY A 346 6.55 6.94 14.45
C GLY A 346 7.18 7.09 13.06
N LEU A 347 8.48 7.44 12.98
CA LEU A 347 9.24 7.50 11.73
C LEU A 347 9.57 6.10 11.18
N ILE A 348 9.97 5.16 12.04
CA ILE A 348 10.26 3.77 11.63
C ILE A 348 9.00 3.12 11.05
N VAL A 349 7.86 3.27 11.74
CA VAL A 349 6.56 2.77 11.29
C VAL A 349 6.15 3.42 9.97
N TYR A 350 6.42 4.72 9.79
CA TYR A 350 6.18 5.42 8.53
C TYR A 350 6.96 4.78 7.37
N ILE A 351 8.28 4.64 7.52
CA ILE A 351 9.15 4.03 6.49
C ILE A 351 8.68 2.61 6.18
N GLN A 352 8.30 1.86 7.22
CA GLN A 352 7.83 0.51 7.05
C GLN A 352 6.52 0.43 6.28
N THR A 353 5.56 1.29 6.62
CA THR A 353 4.27 1.35 5.94
C THR A 353 4.48 1.70 4.47
N MET A 354 5.38 2.63 4.16
CA MET A 354 5.77 2.97 2.79
C MET A 354 6.32 1.76 2.03
N ARG A 355 7.20 0.98 2.66
CA ARG A 355 7.75 -0.25 2.05
C ARG A 355 6.64 -1.23 1.68
N LEU A 356 5.72 -1.53 2.62
CA LEU A 356 4.59 -2.44 2.39
C LEU A 356 3.73 -2.00 1.20
N HIS A 357 3.50 -0.70 1.05
CA HIS A 357 2.73 -0.19 -0.06
C HIS A 357 3.47 -0.29 -1.39
N TYR A 358 4.77 0.00 -1.40
CA TYR A 358 5.55 0.06 -2.64
C TYR A 358 5.86 -1.32 -3.21
N TYR A 359 6.26 -2.27 -2.38
CA TYR A 359 6.73 -3.57 -2.87
C TYR A 359 5.61 -4.62 -2.89
N GLU A 360 4.75 -4.65 -1.87
CA GLU A 360 3.76 -5.73 -1.71
C GLU A 360 2.40 -5.37 -2.31
N ILE A 361 2.00 -4.09 -2.30
CA ILE A 361 0.69 -3.62 -2.83
C ILE A 361 0.83 -3.09 -4.27
N LEU A 362 1.57 -2.00 -4.46
CA LEU A 362 1.72 -1.32 -5.76
C LEU A 362 2.43 -2.20 -6.76
N GLY A 363 3.48 -2.92 -6.37
CA GLY A 363 4.22 -3.83 -7.24
C GLY A 363 3.38 -4.93 -7.92
N LYS A 364 2.13 -5.17 -7.47
CA LYS A 364 1.24 -6.18 -8.07
C LYS A 364 0.36 -5.68 -9.21
N PHE A 365 0.02 -4.40 -9.24
CA PHE A 365 -0.95 -3.87 -10.22
C PHE A 365 -0.48 -2.59 -10.91
N PHE A 366 0.52 -1.91 -10.36
CA PHE A 366 1.03 -0.64 -10.84
C PHE A 366 2.33 -0.88 -11.64
N HIS A 367 2.25 -0.77 -12.97
CA HIS A 367 3.44 -0.88 -13.82
C HIS A 367 4.28 0.41 -13.78
N GLY A 368 3.64 1.55 -13.50
CA GLY A 368 4.30 2.84 -13.47
C GLY A 368 4.79 3.28 -14.86
N GLY A 369 5.68 4.28 -14.90
CA GLY A 369 6.32 4.75 -16.14
C GLY A 369 5.60 5.87 -16.90
N GLY A 370 4.49 6.39 -16.38
CA GLY A 370 3.75 7.47 -17.05
C GLY A 370 4.50 8.81 -17.08
N MET A 371 4.43 9.52 -18.20
CA MET A 371 5.01 10.85 -18.32
C MET A 371 4.14 11.91 -17.63
N ARG A 372 4.76 12.96 -17.06
CA ARG A 372 4.03 14.07 -16.46
C ARG A 372 3.41 14.97 -17.52
N PHE A 373 2.13 15.32 -17.34
CA PHE A 373 1.56 16.46 -18.04
C PHE A 373 2.11 17.78 -17.48
N GLU A 374 3.00 18.42 -18.23
CA GLU A 374 3.45 19.78 -17.98
C GLU A 374 2.89 20.72 -19.07
N PRO A 375 1.86 21.53 -18.76
CA PRO A 375 1.30 22.44 -19.75
C PRO A 375 2.33 23.53 -20.06
N LEU A 376 2.37 23.95 -21.33
CA LEU A 376 3.16 25.11 -21.74
C LEU A 376 2.65 26.35 -20.99
N LYS A 377 3.46 26.85 -20.06
CA LYS A 377 3.21 28.10 -19.35
C LYS A 377 4.11 29.16 -19.95
N LEU A 378 3.50 30.12 -20.66
CA LEU A 378 4.18 31.35 -21.02
C LEU A 378 4.36 32.15 -19.73
N LYS A 379 5.54 32.05 -19.10
CA LYS A 379 5.92 33.04 -18.09
C LYS A 379 6.13 34.36 -18.84
N PRO A 380 5.50 35.47 -18.44
CA PRO A 380 5.97 36.77 -18.92
C PRO A 380 7.44 36.87 -18.54
N SER A 381 8.30 37.22 -19.50
CA SER A 381 9.70 37.51 -19.20
C SER A 381 9.69 38.58 -18.11
N GLN A 382 10.19 38.25 -16.93
CA GLN A 382 10.60 39.30 -16.01
C GLN A 382 11.78 39.97 -16.71
N GLU A 383 11.50 41.09 -17.38
CA GLU A 383 12.53 42.06 -17.73
C GLU A 383 13.24 42.38 -16.43
N GLU A 384 14.54 42.05 -16.39
CA GLU A 384 15.47 42.57 -15.41
C GLU A 384 15.40 44.10 -15.48
N ALA A 385 14.92 44.72 -14.40
CA ALA A 385 14.91 46.16 -14.20
C ALA A 385 15.66 46.49 -12.90
#